data_AF-X1GPX5-F1
#
_entry.id   AF-X1GPX5-F1
#
_cell.length_a   1.000
_cell.length_b   1.000
_cell.length_c   1.000
_cell.angle_alpha   90.00
_cell.angle_beta   90.00
_cell.angle_gamma   90.00
#
_symmetry.space_group_name_H-M   'P 1'
#
loop_
_entity.id
_entity.type
_entity.pdbx_description
1 polymer ?
#
loop_
_entity_poly.entity_id
_entity_poly.type
_entity_poly.pdbx_seq_one_letter_code
_entity_poly.pdbx_strand_id
1 'polypeptide(L)'
;TALRLLGEMNIIGDQRGFGRLGADFWPVFKARRGPAIGTCATRYLKARWRGLTINTAMLTPGKTGPLSTVRIEMIREGLQECEARIAVEEALLDEAKRKKLGADLIRRCEAMLTDRTLTVLQALQSHMTSGFAKTSHHALGWRWKPGQVGYRWFLHSGWQQRSDKLYALASEVAKVLRMN
;
A
#
# COMPACT_ATOMS: atom_id res chain seq x y z
N THR A 1 2.44 -6.29 -4.75
CA THR A 1 1.03 -5.87 -4.78
C THR A 1 0.51 -5.38 -3.44
N ALA A 2 0.68 -6.14 -2.34
CA ALA A 2 0.35 -5.60 -1.00
C ALA A 2 1.08 -4.28 -0.68
N LEU A 3 2.31 -4.12 -1.19
CA LEU A 3 3.10 -2.88 -1.06
C LEU A 3 2.45 -1.64 -1.70
N ARG A 4 1.66 -1.83 -2.75
CA ARG A 4 0.93 -0.75 -3.42
C ARG A 4 -0.24 -0.26 -2.58
N LEU A 5 -0.92 -1.19 -1.91
CA LEU A 5 -2.12 -0.88 -1.11
C LEU A 5 -1.80 -0.33 0.28
N LEU A 6 -0.51 -0.10 0.60
CA LEU A 6 -0.12 0.34 1.94
C LEU A 6 -0.66 1.70 2.32
N GLY A 7 -0.67 2.67 1.39
CA GLY A 7 -1.25 3.98 1.66
C GLY A 7 -2.72 3.86 2.02
N GLU A 8 -3.51 3.28 1.11
CA GLU A 8 -4.95 3.18 1.29
C GLU A 8 -5.37 2.28 2.46
N MET A 9 -4.64 1.19 2.72
CA MET A 9 -4.90 0.35 3.90
C MET A 9 -4.78 1.17 5.19
N ASN A 10 -3.80 2.08 5.27
CA ASN A 10 -3.58 2.89 6.46
C ASN A 10 -4.66 3.98 6.58
N ILE A 11 -5.00 4.67 5.49
CA ILE A 11 -6.01 5.72 5.58
C ILE A 11 -7.41 5.20 5.90
N ILE A 12 -7.80 4.03 5.35
CA ILE A 12 -9.05 3.35 5.70
C ILE A 12 -9.08 2.98 7.20
N GLY A 13 -7.91 2.72 7.80
CA GLY A 13 -7.75 2.44 9.21
C GLY A 13 -7.47 3.67 10.08
N ASP A 14 -7.78 4.88 9.59
CA ASP A 14 -7.53 6.17 10.27
C ASP A 14 -6.06 6.36 10.68
N GLN A 15 -5.13 5.86 9.86
CA GLN A 15 -3.69 6.05 10.04
C GLN A 15 -3.15 7.04 8.99
N ARG A 16 -2.18 7.87 9.40
CA ARG A 16 -1.61 8.94 8.55
C ARG A 16 -0.38 8.50 7.74
N GLY A 17 -0.25 7.20 7.46
CA GLY A 17 0.83 6.66 6.65
C GLY A 17 1.31 5.29 7.12
N PHE A 18 2.37 4.81 6.48
CA PHE A 18 2.99 3.53 6.79
C PHE A 18 4.47 3.71 7.16
N GLY A 19 4.92 2.90 8.11
CA GLY A 19 6.31 2.90 8.56
C GLY A 19 6.88 1.51 8.73
N ARG A 20 8.07 1.45 9.31
CA ARG A 20 8.77 0.20 9.64
C ARG A 20 9.02 -0.66 8.37
N LEU A 21 9.51 0.00 7.33
CA LEU A 21 10.00 -0.61 6.10
C LEU A 21 11.47 -0.21 5.95
N GLY A 22 12.35 -1.19 5.72
CA GLY A 22 13.76 -0.87 5.48
C GLY A 22 13.97 -0.52 4.01
N ALA A 23 14.71 0.56 3.76
CA ALA A 23 15.14 0.90 2.40
C ALA A 23 16.33 0.02 1.99
N ASP A 24 17.35 -0.02 2.84
CA ASP A 24 18.71 -0.49 2.57
C ASP A 24 19.23 -1.50 3.60
N PHE A 25 18.32 -2.22 4.30
CA PHE A 25 18.65 -3.24 5.29
C PHE A 25 19.13 -4.54 4.62
N TRP A 26 20.18 -4.43 3.81
CA TRP A 26 20.74 -5.51 3.01
C TRP A 26 21.50 -6.52 3.87
N PRO A 27 21.66 -7.76 3.38
CA PRO A 27 22.64 -8.67 3.93
C PRO A 27 24.06 -8.12 3.70
N VAL A 28 24.74 -7.71 4.78
CA VAL A 28 26.09 -7.11 4.73
C VAL A 28 27.16 -8.03 5.35
N PHE A 29 26.77 -9.02 6.15
CA PHE A 29 27.72 -9.97 6.72
C PHE A 29 28.06 -11.06 5.71
N LYS A 30 29.32 -11.14 5.29
CA LYS A 30 29.80 -12.16 4.37
C LYS A 30 30.06 -13.47 5.12
N ALA A 31 29.69 -14.60 4.53
CA ALA A 31 30.18 -15.90 4.99
C ALA A 31 31.70 -16.00 4.76
N ARG A 32 32.37 -16.89 5.52
CA ARG A 32 33.78 -17.25 5.27
C ARG A 32 34.02 -17.75 3.84
N ARG A 33 33.01 -18.39 3.24
CA ARG A 33 32.90 -18.74 1.82
C ARG A 33 31.43 -18.64 1.41
N GLY A 34 31.12 -17.99 0.30
CA GLY A 34 29.75 -17.89 -0.23
C GLY A 34 29.04 -16.54 0.00
N PRO A 35 27.71 -16.48 -0.22
CA PRO A 35 26.94 -15.24 -0.20
C PRO A 35 26.85 -14.63 1.21
N ALA A 36 26.36 -13.39 1.28
CA ALA A 36 26.09 -12.73 2.56
C ALA A 36 25.01 -13.48 3.36
N ILE A 37 25.25 -13.63 4.67
CA ILE A 37 24.49 -14.49 5.59
C ILE A 37 23.63 -13.72 6.61
N GLY A 38 23.72 -12.39 6.65
CA GLY A 38 22.95 -11.62 7.63
C GLY A 38 22.93 -10.12 7.38
N THR A 39 21.88 -9.47 7.85
CA THR A 39 21.73 -8.01 7.85
C THR A 39 22.37 -7.41 9.10
N CYS A 40 22.53 -6.09 9.18
CA CYS A 40 23.07 -5.41 10.37
C CYS A 40 22.40 -5.85 11.69
N ALA A 41 21.10 -6.15 11.65
CA ALA A 41 20.36 -6.60 12.82
C ALA A 41 20.83 -7.95 13.37
N THR A 42 21.50 -8.80 12.57
CA THR A 42 22.06 -10.08 13.02
C THR A 42 23.16 -9.91 14.08
N ARG A 43 23.81 -8.73 14.19
CA ARG A 43 24.75 -8.43 15.29
C ARG A 43 24.08 -8.35 16.66
N TYR A 44 22.80 -7.99 16.69
CA TYR A 44 22.07 -7.72 17.92
C TYR A 44 21.06 -8.83 18.19
N LEU A 45 21.55 -10.07 18.38
CA LEU A 45 20.71 -11.25 18.58
C LEU A 45 19.72 -11.09 19.75
N LYS A 46 20.12 -10.41 20.82
CA LYS A 46 19.25 -10.11 21.98
C LYS A 46 18.10 -9.16 21.63
N ALA A 47 18.27 -8.32 20.61
CA ALA A 47 17.24 -7.42 20.09
C ALA A 47 16.42 -8.05 18.94
N ARG A 48 16.68 -9.31 18.58
CA ARG A 48 15.96 -10.05 17.55
C ARG A 48 14.62 -10.55 18.09
N TRP A 49 13.72 -9.61 18.36
CA TRP A 49 12.38 -9.91 18.87
C TRP A 49 11.32 -9.03 18.21
N ARG A 50 10.28 -9.68 17.65
CA ARG A 50 9.06 -9.08 17.07
C ARG A 50 9.27 -7.76 16.33
N GLY A 51 9.07 -6.66 17.06
CA GLY A 51 8.99 -5.27 16.63
C GLY A 51 10.32 -4.65 16.20
N LEU A 52 11.41 -5.16 16.76
CA LEU A 52 12.69 -4.46 16.83
C LEU A 52 13.62 -4.77 15.66
N THR A 53 13.19 -5.64 14.75
CA THR A 53 13.96 -6.01 13.56
C THR A 53 13.21 -5.58 12.31
N ILE A 54 13.89 -4.84 11.45
CA ILE A 54 13.44 -4.54 10.08
C ILE A 54 14.08 -5.59 9.16
N ASN A 55 13.24 -6.42 8.56
CA ASN A 55 13.66 -7.54 7.70
C ASN A 55 13.40 -7.26 6.21
N THR A 56 13.07 -6.02 5.86
CA THR A 56 12.75 -5.62 4.50
C THR A 56 13.84 -4.67 3.99
N ALA A 57 14.17 -4.78 2.70
CA ALA A 57 14.99 -3.81 1.99
C ALA A 57 14.25 -3.47 0.70
N MET A 58 13.75 -2.25 0.52
CA MET A 58 12.98 -1.82 -0.65
C MET A 58 13.87 -1.45 -1.85
N LEU A 59 15.13 -1.15 -1.58
CA LEU A 59 16.16 -0.86 -2.58
C LEU A 59 17.09 -2.06 -2.72
N THR A 60 17.79 -2.14 -3.84
CA THR A 60 18.85 -3.13 -4.06
C THR A 60 20.21 -2.42 -4.10
N PRO A 61 21.30 -3.04 -3.60
CA PRO A 61 22.63 -2.43 -3.72
C PRO A 61 23.07 -2.39 -5.18
N GLY A 62 23.51 -1.22 -5.65
CA GLY A 62 24.18 -1.02 -6.94
C GLY A 62 25.65 -0.66 -6.77
N LYS A 63 26.39 -0.60 -7.88
CA LYS A 63 27.85 -0.32 -7.88
C LYS A 63 28.20 1.03 -7.24
N THR A 64 27.37 2.04 -7.45
CA THR A 64 27.59 3.43 -7.00
C THR A 64 26.59 3.89 -5.94
N GLY A 65 25.66 3.03 -5.54
CA GLY A 65 24.61 3.39 -4.58
C GLY A 65 23.35 2.52 -4.70
N PRO A 66 22.33 2.79 -3.88
CA PRO A 66 21.05 2.08 -3.93
C PRO A 66 20.35 2.26 -5.29
N LEU A 67 19.78 1.18 -5.82
CA LEU A 67 18.95 1.20 -7.03
C LEU A 67 17.49 0.95 -6.68
N SER A 68 16.60 1.55 -7.47
CA SER A 68 15.16 1.29 -7.37
C SER A 68 14.86 -0.17 -7.69
N THR A 69 13.78 -0.67 -7.10
CA THR A 69 13.24 -1.99 -7.36
C THR A 69 11.74 -1.86 -7.61
N VAL A 70 11.15 -2.89 -8.23
CA VAL A 70 9.70 -2.96 -8.41
C VAL A 70 8.94 -2.73 -7.09
N ARG A 71 9.51 -3.11 -5.94
CA ARG A 71 8.86 -2.92 -4.64
C ARG A 71 8.72 -1.46 -4.22
N ILE A 72 9.76 -0.65 -4.40
CA ILE A 72 9.68 0.78 -4.08
C ILE A 72 8.84 1.53 -5.11
N GLU A 73 8.88 1.11 -6.38
CA GLU A 73 8.01 1.69 -7.42
C GLU A 73 6.52 1.39 -7.14
N MET A 74 6.19 0.19 -6.68
CA MET A 74 4.83 -0.14 -6.23
C MET A 74 4.39 0.74 -5.05
N ILE A 75 5.29 1.02 -4.11
CA ILE A 75 4.98 1.92 -2.98
C ILE A 75 4.74 3.34 -3.50
N ARG A 76 5.59 3.82 -4.41
CA ARG A 76 5.47 5.16 -4.99
C ARG A 76 4.14 5.34 -5.72
N GLU A 77 3.78 4.38 -6.57
CA GLU A 77 2.53 4.41 -7.33
C GLU A 77 1.31 4.32 -6.41
N GLY A 78 1.37 3.42 -5.42
CA GLY A 78 0.34 3.30 -4.39
C GLY A 78 0.18 4.56 -3.53
N LEU A 79 1.26 5.28 -3.26
CA LEU A 79 1.23 6.56 -2.57
C LEU A 79 0.50 7.61 -3.41
N GLN A 80 0.80 7.69 -4.71
CA GLN A 80 0.10 8.62 -5.61
C GLN A 80 -1.40 8.33 -5.69
N GLU A 81 -1.82 7.06 -5.71
CA GLU A 81 -3.23 6.70 -5.61
C GLU A 81 -3.83 7.14 -4.27
N CYS A 82 -3.12 6.93 -3.16
CA CYS A 82 -3.59 7.35 -1.84
C CYS A 82 -3.78 8.87 -1.76
N GLU A 83 -2.87 9.66 -2.31
CA GLU A 83 -3.00 11.13 -2.37
C GLU A 83 -4.19 11.55 -3.24
N ALA A 84 -4.43 10.89 -4.38
CA ALA A 84 -5.60 11.16 -5.21
C ALA A 84 -6.91 10.83 -4.46
N ARG A 85 -6.92 9.76 -3.67
CA ARG A 85 -8.04 9.42 -2.79
C ARG A 85 -8.26 10.50 -1.73
N ILE A 86 -7.21 10.92 -1.03
CA ILE A 86 -7.26 11.99 -0.01
C ILE A 86 -7.88 13.26 -0.61
N ALA A 87 -7.41 13.69 -1.78
CA ALA A 87 -7.91 14.89 -2.43
C ALA A 87 -9.42 14.82 -2.73
N VAL A 88 -9.94 13.64 -3.11
CA VAL A 88 -11.38 13.43 -3.31
C VAL A 88 -12.13 13.41 -1.99
N GLU A 89 -11.63 12.68 -0.99
CA GLU A 89 -12.26 12.59 0.35
C GLU A 89 -12.33 13.97 1.02
N GLU A 90 -11.26 14.75 1.00
CA GLU A 90 -11.23 16.12 1.54
C GLU A 90 -12.26 17.04 0.87
N ALA A 91 -12.44 16.91 -0.45
CA ALA A 91 -13.42 17.70 -1.18
C ALA A 91 -14.87 17.32 -0.84
N LEU A 92 -15.11 16.05 -0.49
CA LEU A 92 -16.42 15.56 -0.07
C LEU A 92 -16.73 15.84 1.40
N LEU A 93 -15.73 15.86 2.27
CA LEU A 93 -15.90 16.07 3.71
C LEU A 93 -16.07 17.56 4.08
N ASP A 94 -15.49 18.46 3.29
CA ASP A 94 -15.66 19.90 3.45
C ASP A 94 -16.98 20.37 2.84
N GLU A 95 -17.90 20.89 3.66
CA GLU A 95 -19.22 21.33 3.20
C GLU A 95 -19.17 22.41 2.11
N ALA A 96 -18.21 23.34 2.19
CA ALA A 96 -18.08 24.44 1.25
C ALA A 96 -17.56 23.92 -0.10
N LYS A 97 -16.58 23.00 -0.10
CA LYS A 97 -16.09 22.34 -1.32
C LYS A 97 -17.16 21.43 -1.91
N ARG A 98 -17.82 20.61 -1.10
CA ARG A 98 -18.85 19.65 -1.52
C ARG A 98 -20.00 20.34 -2.26
N LYS A 99 -20.47 21.49 -1.76
CA LYS A 99 -21.53 22.28 -2.43
C LYS A 99 -21.17 22.69 -3.86
N LYS A 100 -19.88 22.91 -4.16
CA LYS A 100 -19.40 23.30 -5.50
C LYS A 100 -19.37 22.14 -6.51
N LEU A 101 -19.31 20.89 -6.06
CA LEU A 101 -19.06 19.71 -6.93
C LEU A 101 -20.29 19.29 -7.76
N GLY A 102 -21.50 19.56 -7.26
CA GLY A 102 -22.75 19.11 -7.87
C GLY A 102 -23.06 17.62 -7.60
N ALA A 103 -24.35 17.29 -7.66
CA ALA A 103 -24.85 15.99 -7.19
C ALA A 103 -24.30 14.76 -7.97
N ASP A 104 -24.10 14.88 -9.28
CA ASP A 104 -23.59 13.74 -10.07
C ASP A 104 -22.13 13.42 -9.75
N LEU A 105 -21.26 14.43 -9.67
CA LEU A 105 -19.84 14.22 -9.36
C LEU A 105 -19.68 13.65 -7.95
N ILE A 106 -20.43 14.15 -6.97
CA ILE A 106 -20.46 13.61 -5.60
C ILE A 106 -20.80 12.12 -5.64
N ARG A 107 -21.89 11.73 -6.31
CA ARG A 107 -22.31 10.34 -6.41
C ARG A 107 -21.24 9.44 -7.05
N ARG A 108 -20.57 9.91 -8.10
CA ARG A 108 -19.49 9.15 -8.78
C ARG A 108 -18.25 8.99 -7.88
N CYS A 109 -17.88 10.03 -7.15
CA CYS A 109 -16.78 10.00 -6.19
C CYS A 109 -17.08 9.04 -5.02
N GLU A 110 -18.25 9.15 -4.40
CA GLU A 110 -18.69 8.26 -3.31
C GLU A 110 -18.69 6.78 -3.77
N ALA A 111 -19.26 6.48 -4.94
CA ALA A 111 -19.27 5.13 -5.49
C ALA A 111 -17.85 4.59 -5.74
N MET A 112 -16.94 5.43 -6.23
CA MET A 112 -15.54 5.05 -6.45
C MET A 112 -14.82 4.78 -5.12
N LEU A 113 -15.00 5.63 -4.10
CA LEU A 113 -14.39 5.45 -2.79
C LEU A 113 -14.87 4.16 -2.11
N THR A 114 -16.17 3.85 -2.20
CA THR A 114 -16.73 2.59 -1.71
C THR A 114 -16.10 1.39 -2.41
N ASP A 115 -16.06 1.38 -3.75
CA ASP A 115 -15.44 0.30 -4.53
C ASP A 115 -13.96 0.12 -4.19
N ARG A 116 -13.21 1.20 -3.99
CA ARG A 116 -11.80 1.14 -3.60
C ARG A 116 -11.59 0.56 -2.20
N THR A 117 -12.40 0.98 -1.23
CA THR A 117 -12.34 0.41 0.13
C THR A 117 -12.58 -1.10 0.09
N LEU A 118 -13.62 -1.55 -0.62
CA LEU A 118 -13.90 -2.98 -0.79
C LEU A 118 -12.76 -3.71 -1.53
N THR A 119 -12.18 -3.08 -2.55
CA THR A 119 -11.04 -3.62 -3.29
C THR A 119 -9.83 -3.83 -2.39
N VAL A 120 -9.48 -2.88 -1.52
CA VAL A 120 -8.37 -3.01 -0.58
C VAL A 120 -8.62 -4.17 0.39
N LEU A 121 -9.84 -4.26 0.95
CA LEU A 121 -10.21 -5.35 1.86
C LEU A 121 -10.11 -6.72 1.18
N GLN A 122 -10.64 -6.83 -0.03
CA GLN A 122 -10.62 -8.08 -0.82
C GLN A 122 -9.18 -8.47 -1.22
N ALA A 123 -8.37 -7.49 -1.64
CA ALA A 123 -6.99 -7.73 -2.07
C ALA A 123 -6.08 -8.19 -0.92
N LEU A 124 -6.37 -7.75 0.31
CA LEU A 124 -5.63 -8.14 1.52
C LEU A 124 -6.19 -9.40 2.20
N GLN A 125 -7.31 -9.94 1.71
CA GLN A 125 -7.96 -11.10 2.29
C GLN A 125 -7.10 -12.36 2.16
N SER A 126 -6.97 -13.09 3.27
CA SER A 126 -6.19 -14.34 3.36
C SER A 126 -7.06 -15.61 3.52
N HIS A 127 -8.38 -15.46 3.65
CA HIS A 127 -9.29 -16.51 4.15
C HIS A 127 -9.56 -17.68 3.20
N MET A 128 -9.42 -17.54 1.88
CA MET A 128 -9.90 -18.58 0.95
C MET A 128 -8.97 -19.79 0.79
N THR A 129 -7.76 -19.80 1.36
CA THR A 129 -6.81 -20.93 1.22
C THR A 129 -6.69 -21.86 2.42
N SER A 130 -7.29 -21.56 3.58
CA SER A 130 -7.03 -22.33 4.80
C SER A 130 -8.24 -23.05 5.41
N GLY A 131 -9.44 -22.96 4.81
CA GLY A 131 -10.67 -23.37 5.47
C GLY A 131 -10.91 -22.60 6.79
N PHE A 132 -12.04 -22.85 7.44
CA PHE A 132 -12.42 -22.23 8.71
C PHE A 132 -11.49 -22.57 9.89
N ALA A 133 -10.47 -23.43 9.70
CA ALA A 133 -9.72 -24.06 10.78
C ALA A 133 -8.36 -23.42 11.13
N LYS A 134 -7.91 -22.34 10.47
CA LYS A 134 -6.66 -21.65 10.86
C LYS A 134 -6.91 -20.19 11.22
N THR A 135 -7.05 -19.96 12.53
CA THR A 135 -7.27 -18.67 13.22
C THR A 135 -6.12 -17.67 13.12
N SER A 136 -4.98 -18.02 12.50
CA SER A 136 -3.76 -17.19 12.50
C SER A 136 -3.53 -16.35 11.24
N HIS A 137 -4.48 -16.30 10.31
CA HIS A 137 -4.37 -15.48 9.09
C HIS A 137 -5.01 -14.11 9.31
N HIS A 138 -4.36 -13.27 10.10
CA HIS A 138 -4.73 -11.88 10.24
C HIS A 138 -4.55 -11.17 8.88
N ALA A 139 -5.47 -10.30 8.47
CA ALA A 139 -5.30 -9.41 7.30
C ALA A 139 -4.00 -8.56 7.40
N LEU A 140 -3.49 -8.39 8.62
CA LEU A 140 -2.22 -7.73 8.96
C LEU A 140 -0.97 -8.58 8.67
N GLY A 141 -1.16 -9.85 8.28
CA GLY A 141 -0.11 -10.81 7.98
C GLY A 141 0.61 -10.52 6.66
N TRP A 142 0.22 -9.53 5.87
CA TRP A 142 0.80 -9.25 4.55
C TRP A 142 2.34 -9.11 4.53
N ARG A 143 2.94 -8.69 5.65
CA ARG A 143 4.42 -8.61 5.83
C ARG A 143 5.09 -9.98 5.95
N TRP A 144 4.38 -10.99 6.42
CA TRP A 144 4.92 -12.30 6.80
C TRP A 144 4.33 -13.46 5.99
N LYS A 145 3.08 -13.34 5.57
CA LYS A 145 2.27 -14.28 4.80
C LYS A 145 1.24 -13.51 3.98
N PRO A 146 1.60 -12.97 2.80
CA PRO A 146 0.61 -12.36 1.92
C PRO A 146 -0.46 -13.40 1.55
N GLY A 147 -1.73 -13.06 1.75
CA GLY A 147 -2.86 -13.88 1.32
C GLY A 147 -2.76 -14.13 -0.18
N GLN A 148 -2.48 -15.37 -0.58
CA GLN A 148 -2.24 -15.72 -1.98
C GLN A 148 -3.48 -15.48 -2.85
N VAL A 149 -4.68 -15.63 -2.27
CA VAL A 149 -5.93 -15.54 -3.02
C VAL A 149 -6.35 -14.10 -3.29
N GLY A 150 -6.40 -13.24 -2.27
CA GLY A 150 -6.74 -11.82 -2.46
C GLY A 150 -5.78 -11.12 -3.42
N TYR A 151 -4.48 -11.43 -3.30
CA TYR A 151 -3.46 -10.95 -4.22
C TYR A 151 -3.73 -11.38 -5.67
N ARG A 152 -3.97 -12.67 -5.91
CA ARG A 152 -4.24 -13.19 -7.27
C ARG A 152 -5.50 -12.56 -7.85
N TRP A 153 -6.57 -12.45 -7.06
CA TRP A 153 -7.78 -11.75 -7.47
C TRP A 153 -7.46 -10.31 -7.90
N PHE A 154 -6.72 -9.56 -7.09
CA PHE A 154 -6.40 -8.16 -7.38
C PHE A 154 -5.68 -7.99 -8.72
N LEU A 155 -4.72 -8.86 -9.03
CA LEU A 155 -4.00 -8.83 -10.32
C LEU A 155 -4.93 -8.96 -11.53
N HIS A 156 -6.00 -9.73 -11.42
CA HIS A 156 -6.97 -9.95 -12.50
C HIS A 156 -8.21 -9.05 -12.38
N SER A 157 -8.32 -8.24 -11.34
CA SER A 157 -9.53 -7.46 -11.03
C SER A 157 -9.77 -6.24 -11.91
N GLY A 158 -8.85 -5.90 -12.83
CA GLY A 158 -8.86 -4.63 -13.55
C GLY A 158 -8.39 -3.44 -12.69
N TRP A 159 -7.37 -3.65 -11.85
CA TRP A 159 -6.92 -2.65 -10.88
C TRP A 159 -6.38 -1.36 -11.55
N GLN A 160 -5.80 -1.48 -12.75
CA GLN A 160 -5.30 -0.33 -13.50
C GLN A 160 -6.46 0.61 -13.89
N GLN A 161 -7.54 0.05 -14.41
CA GLN A 161 -8.73 0.83 -14.80
C GLN A 161 -9.37 1.53 -13.59
N ARG A 162 -9.35 0.92 -12.42
CA ARG A 162 -9.79 1.58 -11.17
C ARG A 162 -8.90 2.76 -10.78
N SER A 163 -7.59 2.65 -11.04
CA SER A 163 -6.63 3.70 -10.74
C SER A 163 -6.77 4.87 -11.71
N ASP A 164 -6.94 4.58 -13.01
CA ASP A 164 -7.25 5.60 -14.03
C ASP A 164 -8.54 6.35 -13.69
N LYS A 165 -9.59 5.63 -13.29
CA LYS A 165 -10.86 6.23 -12.86
C LYS A 165 -10.69 7.13 -11.64
N LEU A 166 -9.88 6.71 -10.65
CA LEU A 166 -9.57 7.54 -9.49
C LEU A 166 -8.88 8.85 -9.90
N TYR A 167 -7.83 8.77 -10.72
CA TYR A 167 -7.12 9.97 -11.17
C TYR A 167 -8.00 10.89 -12.01
N ALA A 168 -8.85 10.33 -12.88
CA ALA A 168 -9.82 11.12 -13.65
C ALA A 168 -10.80 11.88 -12.75
N LEU A 169 -11.38 11.22 -11.75
CA LEU A 169 -12.29 11.86 -10.79
C LEU A 169 -11.56 12.90 -9.93
N ALA A 170 -10.36 12.60 -9.44
CA ALA A 170 -9.55 13.56 -8.68
C ALA A 170 -9.23 14.81 -9.52
N SER A 171 -8.91 14.63 -10.80
CA SER A 171 -8.69 15.73 -11.74
C SER A 171 -9.97 16.56 -11.97
N GLU A 172 -11.13 15.92 -12.09
CA GLU A 172 -12.42 16.61 -12.27
C GLU A 172 -12.77 17.44 -11.03
N VAL A 173 -12.65 16.85 -9.83
CA VAL A 173 -12.81 17.55 -8.55
C VAL A 173 -11.87 18.75 -8.46
N ALA A 174 -10.57 18.55 -8.74
CA ALA A 174 -9.59 19.63 -8.70
C ALA A 174 -9.91 20.75 -9.68
N LYS A 175 -10.43 20.43 -10.87
CA LYS A 175 -10.85 21.43 -11.87
C LYS A 175 -12.03 22.27 -11.36
N VAL A 176 -13.07 21.64 -10.82
CA VAL A 176 -14.25 22.36 -10.28
C VAL A 176 -13.87 23.29 -9.13
N LEU A 177 -12.95 22.84 -8.26
CA LEU A 177 -12.49 23.63 -7.12
C LEU A 177 -11.52 24.77 -7.48
N ARG A 178 -10.84 24.69 -8.64
CA ARG A 178 -9.93 25.75 -9.13
C ARG A 178 -10.63 26.82 -9.97
N MET A 179 -11.78 26.50 -10.58
CA MET A 179 -12.52 27.42 -11.47
C MET A 179 -13.46 28.37 -10.69
N ASN A 180 -13.46 28.32 -9.36
CA ASN A 180 -14.23 29.18 -8.44
C ASN A 180 -13.31 29.75 -7.36
#